data_AF-A0A932FT53-F1
#
_entry.id   AF-A0A932FT53-F1
#
_cell.length_a   1.000
_cell.length_b   1.000
_cell.length_c   1.000
_cell.angle_alpha   90.00
_cell.angle_beta   90.00
_cell.angle_gamma   90.00
#
_symmetry.space_group_name_H-M   'P 1'
#
loop_
_entity.id
_entity.type
_entity.pdbx_description
1 polymer ?
#
loop_
_entity_poly.entity_id
_entity_poly.type
_entity_poly.pdbx_seq_one_letter_code
_entity_poly.pdbx_strand_id
1 'polypeptide(L)' 'MLDNNTYNLFSQLVEEHRSLWRIKDTYKKDASDSRCLECIAFWDRMVTDKEERIKELVGLIKEHLK' A
#
# COMPACT_ATOMS: atom_id res chain seq x y z
N MET A 1 7.11 -24.58 -6.22
CA MET A 1 7.53 -23.22 -5.83
C MET A 1 6.94 -22.26 -6.86
N LEU A 2 6.51 -21.07 -6.43
CA LEU A 2 6.14 -20.00 -7.36
C LEU A 2 7.37 -19.59 -8.17
N ASP A 3 7.17 -19.16 -9.40
CA ASP A 3 8.25 -18.51 -10.15
C ASP A 3 8.61 -17.17 -9.51
N ASN A 4 9.79 -16.65 -9.86
CA ASN A 4 10.31 -15.42 -9.28
C ASN A 4 9.37 -14.23 -9.49
N ASN A 5 8.69 -14.12 -10.64
CA ASN A 5 7.80 -13.01 -10.90
C ASN A 5 6.55 -13.09 -10.01
N THR A 6 5.90 -14.26 -9.93
CA THR A 6 4.73 -14.43 -9.06
C THR A 6 5.08 -14.22 -7.59
N TYR A 7 6.23 -14.71 -7.13
CA TYR A 7 6.72 -14.44 -5.77
C TYR A 7 6.95 -12.94 -5.51
N ASN A 8 7.52 -12.22 -6.47
CA ASN A 8 7.76 -10.79 -6.35
C ASN A 8 6.45 -10.00 -6.25
N LEU A 9 5.43 -10.37 -7.03
CA LEU A 9 4.10 -9.73 -6.96
C LEU A 9 3.46 -9.91 -5.57
N PHE A 10 3.51 -11.13 -5.02
CA PHE A 10 3.04 -11.39 -3.66
C PHE A 10 3.83 -10.61 -2.60
N SER A 11 5.15 -10.58 -2.74
CA SER A 11 6.02 -9.85 -1.80
C SER A 11 5.68 -8.35 -1.82
N GLN A 12 5.49 -7.78 -3.01
CA GLN A 12 5.09 -6.37 -3.15
C GLN A 12 3.71 -6.11 -2.54
N LEU A 13 2.73 -7.02 -2.76
CA LEU A 13 1.39 -6.88 -2.18
C LEU A 13 1.43 -6.81 -0.65
N VAL A 14 2.27 -7.64 -0.01
CA VAL A 14 2.45 -7.63 1.45
C VAL A 14 3.03 -6.29 1.92
N GLU A 15 4.05 -5.77 1.24
CA GLU A 15 4.65 -4.48 1.59
C GLU A 15 3.69 -3.31 1.42
N GLU A 16 2.88 -3.30 0.35
CA GLU A 16 1.86 -2.28 0.15
C GLU A 16 0.79 -2.31 1.25
N HIS A 17 0.30 -3.50 1.64
CA HIS A 17 -0.64 -3.62 2.74
C HIS A 17 -0.06 -3.16 4.09
N ARG A 18 1.19 -3.54 4.40
CA ARG A 18 1.87 -3.10 5.63
C ARG A 18 2.03 -1.59 5.66
N SER A 19 2.49 -1.01 4.56
CA SER A 19 2.67 0.43 4.44
C SER A 19 1.34 1.18 4.54
N LEU A 20 0.27 0.68 3.90
CA LEU A 20 -1.06 1.28 3.97
C LEU A 20 -1.58 1.29 5.41
N TRP A 21 -1.44 0.18 6.13
CA TRP A 21 -1.84 0.09 7.52
C TRP A 21 -1.10 1.10 8.40
N ARG A 22 0.23 1.20 8.28
CA ARG A 22 1.03 2.17 9.05
C ARG A 22 0.61 3.63 8.77
N ILE A 23 0.32 3.96 7.52
CA ILE A 23 -0.13 5.33 7.17
C ILE A 23 -1.48 5.63 7.83
N LYS A 24 -2.43 4.69 7.72
CA LYS A 24 -3.79 4.86 8.28
C LYS A 24 -3.81 4.89 9.80
N ASP A 25 -3.02 4.03 10.46
CA ASP A 25 -3.06 3.89 11.91
C ASP A 25 -2.05 4.77 12.65
N THR A 26 -0.91 5.08 12.06
CA THR A 26 0.18 5.80 12.76
C THR A 26 0.47 7.15 12.11
N TYR A 27 0.90 7.19 10.84
CA TYR A 27 1.52 8.40 10.29
C TYR A 27 0.54 9.57 10.15
N LYS A 28 -0.73 9.30 9.85
CA LYS A 28 -1.76 10.33 9.85
C LYS A 28 -2.02 10.92 11.23
N LYS A 29 -1.93 10.11 12.30
CA LYS A 29 -2.08 10.59 13.68
C LYS A 29 -0.91 11.51 14.03
N ASP A 30 0.32 11.08 13.76
CA ASP A 30 1.53 11.88 14.00
C ASP A 30 1.52 13.22 13.22
N ALA A 31 1.06 13.20 11.96
CA ALA A 31 0.89 14.40 11.14
C ALA A 31 -0.19 15.36 11.69
N SER A 32 -1.25 14.79 12.28
CA SER A 32 -2.31 15.55 12.95
C SER A 32 -1.82 16.17 14.26
N ASP A 33 -1.07 15.42 15.07
CA ASP A 33 -0.52 15.86 16.35
C ASP A 33 0.52 17.00 16.15
N SER A 34 1.30 16.91 15.07
CA SER A 34 2.23 17.99 14.65
C SER A 34 1.54 19.16 13.93
N ARG A 35 0.23 19.08 13.67
CA ARG A 35 -0.58 20.08 12.95
C ARG A 35 -0.04 20.40 11.53
N CYS A 36 0.63 19.45 10.88
CA CYS A 36 1.14 19.61 9.52
C CYS A 36 0.06 19.27 8.48
N LEU A 37 -0.71 20.26 8.03
CA LEU A 37 -1.80 20.08 7.06
C LEU A 37 -1.31 19.52 5.70
N GLU A 38 -0.14 19.97 5.23
CA GLU A 38 0.46 19.47 3.99
C GLU A 38 0.83 17.98 4.10
N CYS A 39 1.34 17.57 5.26
CA CYS A 39 1.67 16.17 5.54
C CYS A 39 0.41 15.29 5.56
N ILE A 40 -0.68 15.77 6.18
CA ILE A 40 -1.96 15.05 6.21
C ILE A 40 -2.48 14.85 4.77
N ALA A 41 -2.50 15.91 3.97
CA ALA A 41 -2.94 15.84 2.57
C ALA A 41 -2.04 14.92 1.73
N PHE A 42 -0.73 14.89 2.00
CA PHE A 42 0.18 13.94 1.38
C PHE A 42 -0.17 12.49 1.75
N TRP A 43 -0.38 12.21 3.04
CA TRP A 43 -0.75 10.87 3.50
C TRP A 43 -2.10 10.42 2.96
N ASP A 44 -3.07 11.32 2.79
CA ASP A 44 -4.36 11.01 2.17
C ASP A 44 -4.21 10.58 0.71
N ARG A 45 -3.41 11.30 -0.09
CA ARG A 45 -3.10 10.89 -1.47
C ARG A 45 -2.39 9.54 -1.51
N MET A 46 -1.40 9.36 -0.64
CA MET A 46 -0.66 8.10 -0.52
C MET A 46 -1.56 6.90 -0.16
N VAL A 47 -2.60 7.10 0.65
CA VAL A 47 -3.59 6.05 0.95
C VAL A 47 -4.32 5.64 -0.32
N THR A 48 -4.87 6.60 -1.06
CA THR A 48 -5.60 6.34 -2.32
C THR A 48 -4.73 5.60 -3.33
N ASP A 49 -3.53 6.12 -3.59
CA ASP A 49 -2.62 5.51 -4.58
C ASP A 49 -2.22 4.08 -4.20
N LYS A 50 -2.13 3.77 -2.90
CA LYS A 50 -1.79 2.43 -2.41
C LYS A 50 -2.96 1.47 -2.54
N GLU A 51 -4.19 1.91 -2.30
CA GLU A 51 -5.38 1.08 -2.51
C GLU A 51 -5.53 0.68 -3.99
N GLU A 52 -5.27 1.61 -4.90
CA GLU A 52 -5.25 1.33 -6.35
C GLU A 52 -4.17 0.33 -6.73
N ARG A 53 -2.93 0.53 -6.24
CA ARG A 53 -1.82 -0.41 -6.47
C ARG A 53 -2.09 -1.80 -5.91
N ILE A 54 -2.69 -1.91 -4.72
CA ILE A 54 -3.10 -3.18 -4.13
C ILE A 54 -4.10 -3.90 -5.05
N LYS A 55 -5.09 -3.17 -5.57
CA LYS A 55 -6.10 -3.72 -6.48
C LYS A 55 -5.45 -4.24 -7.77
N GLU A 56 -4.50 -3.50 -8.33
CA GLU A 56 -3.74 -3.91 -9.51
C GLU A 56 -2.89 -5.16 -9.25
N LEU A 57 -2.13 -5.17 -8.14
CA LEU A 57 -1.32 -6.32 -7.73
C LEU A 57 -2.17 -7.58 -7.54
N VAL A 58 -3.33 -7.47 -6.89
CA VAL A 58 -4.27 -8.59 -6.74
C VAL A 58 -4.78 -9.07 -8.10
N GLY A 59 -5.01 -8.16 -9.04
CA GLY A 59 -5.38 -8.49 -10.43
C GLY A 59 -4.29 -9.33 -11.11
N LEU A 60 -3.05 -8.84 -11.11
CA LEU A 60 -1.90 -9.52 -11.70
C LEU A 60 -1.67 -10.90 -11.08
N ILE A 61 -1.72 -11.00 -9.76
CA ILE A 61 -1.57 -12.27 -9.04
C ILE A 61 -2.63 -13.28 -9.48
N LYS A 62 -3.89 -12.86 -9.64
CA LYS A 62 -4.96 -13.77 -10.11
C LYS A 62 -4.70 -14.28 -11.51
N GLU A 63 -4.16 -13.46 -12.41
CA GLU A 63 -3.81 -13.90 -13.76
C GLU A 63 -2.65 -14.90 -13.77
N HIS A 64 -1.68 -14.75 -12.85
CA HIS A 64 -0.54 -15.67 -12.72
C HIS A 64 -0.84 -16.97 -11.94
N LEU A 65 -1.99 -17.06 -11.28
CA LEU A 65 -2.45 -18.26 -10.54
C LEU A 65 -3.45 -19.13 -11.31
N LYS A 66 -3.88 -18.70 -12.50
CA LYS A 66 -4.68 -19.52 -13.42
C LYS A 66 -3.82 -20.60 -14.06
#